data_AF-A0A7W1SPL9-F1
#
_entry.id   AF-A0A7W1SPL9-F1
#
_cell.length_a   1.000
_cell.length_b   1.000
_cell.length_c   1.000
_cell.angle_alpha   90.00
_cell.angle_beta   90.00
_cell.angle_gamma   90.00
#
_symmetry.space_group_name_H-M   'P 1'
#
loop_
_entity.id
_entity.type
_entity.pdbx_description
1 polymer ?
#
loop_
_entity_poly.entity_id
_entity_poly.type
_entity_poly.pdbx_seq_one_letter_code
_entity_poly.pdbx_strand_id
1 'polypeptide(L)'
;MKKLIIIFLVPALLSIQAIAQNPEGEQLGKREHNKHQHEQLSPDQRAHNKVDRLSKEITLSDEQKQMLTTVFVNSQQEMMAAKESANHDKKQAIKQRKDENVKQVLGDDAKYQQYLELNKNHKNKHKKGDAEKGHEQKRKPENKTK
;
A
#
# COMPACT_ATOMS: atom_id res chain seq x y z
N MET A 1 7.73 -27.53 34.67
CA MET A 1 9.12 -27.80 34.25
C MET A 1 9.11 -28.58 32.94
N LYS A 2 9.42 -27.92 31.82
CA LYS A 2 9.75 -28.60 30.56
C LYS A 2 10.99 -27.91 29.99
N LYS A 3 12.11 -28.62 30.11
CA LYS A 3 13.35 -28.38 29.39
C LYS A 3 13.10 -28.74 27.92
N LEU A 4 13.76 -28.08 26.97
CA LEU A 4 14.75 -28.72 26.09
C LEU A 4 15.09 -27.90 24.83
N ILE A 5 16.41 -27.83 24.64
CA ILE A 5 17.16 -28.00 23.39
C ILE A 5 17.40 -26.76 22.50
N ILE A 6 18.67 -26.38 22.60
CA ILE A 6 19.54 -25.60 21.72
C ILE A 6 19.56 -26.16 20.30
N ILE A 7 19.51 -25.28 19.28
CA ILE A 7 19.90 -25.62 17.91
C ILE A 7 20.96 -24.62 17.43
N PHE A 8 22.10 -25.20 17.04
CA PHE A 8 23.24 -24.61 16.37
C PHE A 8 22.83 -23.86 15.10
N LEU A 9 23.41 -22.69 14.85
CA LEU A 9 23.40 -22.08 13.51
C LEU A 9 24.83 -21.73 13.09
N VAL A 10 25.31 -22.46 12.09
CA VAL A 10 26.59 -22.28 11.40
C VAL A 10 26.46 -21.09 10.43
N PRO A 11 27.30 -20.05 10.48
CA PRO A 11 27.32 -19.04 9.44
C PRO A 11 28.23 -19.50 8.29
N ALA A 12 27.62 -19.88 7.16
CA ALA A 12 28.34 -20.03 5.90
C ALA A 12 28.57 -18.64 5.29
N LEU A 13 29.82 -18.16 5.34
CA LEU A 13 30.24 -17.00 4.55
C LEU A 13 30.38 -17.39 3.08
N LEU A 14 29.57 -16.78 2.22
CA LEU A 14 29.77 -16.77 0.78
C LEU A 14 30.10 -15.34 0.33
N SER A 15 31.34 -15.15 -0.10
CA SER A 15 31.85 -13.90 -0.66
C SER A 15 31.33 -13.72 -2.09
N ILE A 16 30.59 -12.64 -2.33
CA ILE A 16 30.13 -12.26 -3.67
C ILE A 16 31.26 -11.49 -4.35
N GLN A 17 31.75 -11.99 -5.50
CA GLN A 17 32.63 -11.21 -6.37
C GLN A 17 31.82 -10.20 -7.17
N ALA A 18 32.25 -8.95 -7.12
CA ALA A 18 31.65 -7.83 -7.84
C ALA A 18 31.88 -7.94 -9.36
N ILE A 19 30.83 -7.58 -10.09
CA ILE A 19 30.73 -7.47 -11.55
C ILE A 19 31.44 -6.20 -12.04
N ALA A 20 32.13 -6.26 -13.18
CA ALA A 20 32.27 -5.08 -14.07
C ALA A 20 32.64 -5.49 -15.51
N GLN A 21 31.64 -5.61 -16.38
CA GLN A 21 31.80 -5.41 -17.82
C GLN A 21 30.71 -4.43 -18.27
N ASN A 22 31.14 -3.21 -18.59
CA ASN A 22 30.35 -2.16 -19.22
C ASN A 22 30.17 -2.49 -20.71
N PRO A 23 28.95 -2.35 -21.23
CA PRO A 23 28.76 -1.90 -22.60
C PRO A 23 28.15 -0.50 -22.62
N GLU A 24 28.95 0.47 -23.06
CA GLU A 24 28.46 1.75 -23.55
C GLU A 24 27.66 1.52 -24.83
N GLY A 25 26.38 1.88 -24.78
CA GLY A 25 25.48 1.89 -25.93
C GLY A 25 24.50 3.04 -25.78
N GLU A 26 24.67 4.08 -26.58
CA GLU A 26 23.73 5.17 -26.73
C GLU A 26 22.32 4.63 -27.05
N GLN A 27 21.35 4.92 -26.17
CA GLN A 27 19.93 4.81 -26.51
C GLN A 27 19.24 6.15 -26.28
N LEU A 28 18.76 6.68 -27.40
CA LEU A 28 17.78 7.76 -27.53
C LEU A 28 16.70 7.68 -26.44
N GLY A 29 16.55 8.78 -25.69
CA GLY A 29 15.72 8.90 -24.50
C GLY A 29 14.27 8.42 -24.66
N LYS A 30 14.04 7.15 -24.33
CA LYS A 30 12.79 6.72 -23.71
C LYS A 30 12.91 7.08 -22.23
N ARG A 31 11.92 7.76 -21.66
CA ARG A 31 11.78 7.85 -20.21
C ARG A 31 11.71 6.41 -19.70
N GLU A 32 12.83 5.88 -19.23
CA GLU A 32 12.83 4.72 -18.35
C GLU A 32 12.03 5.15 -17.12
N HIS A 33 10.74 4.83 -17.14
CA HIS A 33 10.01 4.68 -15.90
C HIS A 33 10.74 3.56 -15.18
N ASN A 34 11.69 3.97 -14.33
CA ASN A 34 12.38 3.12 -13.39
C ASN A 34 11.24 2.51 -12.56
N LYS A 35 10.75 1.35 -13.00
CA LYS A 35 9.75 0.56 -12.30
C LYS A 35 10.51 0.06 -11.11
N HIS A 36 10.68 0.91 -10.10
CA HIS A 36 11.02 0.48 -8.77
C HIS A 36 10.06 -0.65 -8.49
N GLN A 37 10.61 -1.87 -8.44
CA GLN A 37 9.86 -3.07 -8.13
C GLN A 37 9.35 -2.84 -6.72
N HIS A 38 8.16 -2.28 -6.61
CA HIS A 38 7.50 -2.15 -5.33
C HIS A 38 7.28 -3.59 -4.86
N GLU A 39 8.00 -3.99 -3.82
CA GLU A 39 7.82 -5.30 -3.20
C GLU A 39 6.33 -5.50 -2.96
N GLN A 40 5.79 -6.59 -3.50
CA GLN A 40 4.40 -6.92 -3.31
C GLN A 40 4.23 -7.41 -1.87
N LEU A 41 3.89 -6.49 -0.97
CA LEU A 41 3.57 -6.83 0.40
C LEU A 41 2.44 -7.85 0.45
N SER A 42 2.54 -8.82 1.35
CA SER A 42 1.45 -9.78 1.63
C SER A 42 0.22 -9.06 2.22
N PRO A 43 -0.99 -9.67 2.16
CA PRO A 43 -2.17 -9.10 2.81
C PRO A 43 -1.96 -8.78 4.29
N ASP A 44 -1.25 -9.66 5.01
CA ASP A 44 -0.93 -9.50 6.43
C ASP A 44 -0.02 -8.30 6.66
N GLN A 45 1.09 -8.19 5.91
CA GLN A 45 1.99 -7.05 6.02
C GLN A 45 1.27 -5.73 5.71
N ARG A 46 0.39 -5.72 4.69
CA ARG A 46 -0.41 -4.54 4.37
C ARG A 46 -1.39 -4.18 5.49
N ALA A 47 -2.00 -5.18 6.14
CA ALA A 47 -2.92 -4.97 7.25
C ALA A 47 -2.19 -4.41 8.47
N HIS A 48 -1.06 -5.01 8.86
CA HIS A 48 -0.19 -4.51 9.94
C HIS A 48 0.26 -3.08 9.69
N ASN A 49 0.84 -2.79 8.52
CA ASN A 49 1.26 -1.44 8.14
C ASN A 49 0.11 -0.42 8.13
N LYS A 50 -1.13 -0.88 7.94
CA LYS A 50 -2.31 -0.02 8.02
C LYS A 50 -2.69 0.26 9.47
N VAL A 51 -2.70 -0.74 10.34
CA VAL A 51 -2.96 -0.57 11.78
C VAL A 51 -1.88 0.29 12.42
N ASP A 52 -0.61 0.08 12.06
CA ASP A 52 0.53 0.87 12.58
C ASP A 52 0.48 2.34 12.16
N ARG A 53 -0.11 2.65 11.00
CA ARG A 53 -0.37 4.03 10.61
C ARG A 53 -1.58 4.59 11.35
N LEU A 54 -2.62 3.79 11.54
CA LEU A 54 -3.81 4.23 12.26
C LEU A 54 -3.49 4.52 13.73
N SER A 55 -2.63 3.71 14.36
CA SER A 55 -2.22 3.87 15.76
C SER A 55 -1.38 5.12 16.03
N LYS A 56 -0.80 5.73 14.99
CA LYS A 56 -0.11 7.03 15.09
C LYS A 56 -1.06 8.22 15.18
N GLU A 57 -2.26 8.07 14.62
CA GLU A 57 -3.26 9.14 14.51
C GLU A 57 -4.41 8.95 15.51
N ILE A 58 -4.70 7.70 15.90
CA ILE A 58 -5.79 7.31 16.79
C ILE A 58 -5.22 6.43 17.91
N THR A 59 -5.54 6.75 19.17
CA THR A 59 -5.17 5.90 20.30
C THR A 59 -5.99 4.61 20.29
N LEU A 60 -5.30 3.48 20.09
CA LEU A 60 -5.87 2.13 20.04
C LEU A 60 -5.31 1.27 21.16
N SER A 61 -6.17 0.49 21.84
CA SER A 61 -5.72 -0.59 22.71
C SER A 61 -5.07 -1.73 21.91
N ASP A 62 -4.31 -2.59 22.57
CA ASP A 62 -3.67 -3.71 21.88
C ASP A 62 -4.69 -4.73 21.36
N GLU A 63 -5.79 -4.93 22.09
CA GLU A 63 -6.93 -5.71 21.61
C GLU A 63 -7.56 -5.09 20.36
N GLN A 64 -7.77 -3.77 20.34
CA GLN A 64 -8.27 -3.07 19.15
C GLN A 64 -7.33 -3.20 17.96
N LYS A 65 -6.01 -3.11 18.16
CA LYS A 65 -5.01 -3.31 17.10
C LYS A 65 -5.09 -4.72 16.52
N GLN A 66 -5.20 -5.74 17.37
CA GLN A 66 -5.32 -7.14 16.93
C GLN A 66 -6.61 -7.35 16.13
N MET A 67 -7.75 -6.90 16.65
CA MET A 67 -9.04 -7.02 15.97
C MET A 67 -9.06 -6.26 14.62
N LEU A 68 -8.53 -5.03 14.58
CA LEU A 68 -8.43 -4.26 13.34
C LEU A 68 -7.52 -4.93 12.32
N THR A 69 -6.44 -5.57 12.76
CA THR A 69 -5.56 -6.33 11.88
C THR A 69 -6.34 -7.46 11.22
N THR A 70 -7.07 -8.27 11.99
CA THR A 70 -7.93 -9.34 11.46
C THR A 70 -8.97 -8.81 10.46
N VAL A 71 -9.64 -7.70 10.79
CA VAL A 71 -10.62 -7.07 9.89
C VAL A 71 -9.97 -6.66 8.56
N PHE A 72 -8.77 -6.09 8.59
CA PHE A 72 -8.06 -5.67 7.38
C PHE A 72 -7.46 -6.81 6.58
N VAL A 73 -6.98 -7.88 7.22
CA VAL A 73 -6.51 -9.10 6.53
C VAL A 73 -7.67 -9.71 5.75
N ASN A 74 -8.78 -10.00 6.43
CA ASN A 74 -9.95 -10.64 5.82
C ASN A 74 -10.50 -9.79 4.66
N SER A 75 -10.67 -8.48 4.88
CA SER A 75 -11.14 -7.58 3.83
C SER A 75 -10.21 -7.53 2.62
N GLN A 76 -8.89 -7.62 2.81
CA GLN A 76 -7.94 -7.64 1.70
C GLN A 76 -7.99 -8.94 0.91
N GLN A 77 -8.05 -10.09 1.58
CA GLN A 77 -8.20 -11.39 0.92
C GLN A 77 -9.49 -11.44 0.10
N GLU A 78 -10.61 -11.02 0.68
CA GLU A 78 -11.91 -10.94 -0.01
C GLU A 78 -11.86 -9.97 -1.20
N MET A 79 -11.20 -8.83 -1.04
CA MET A 79 -11.05 -7.84 -2.10
C MET A 79 -10.18 -8.37 -3.25
N MET A 80 -9.15 -9.16 -2.96
CA MET A 80 -8.34 -9.82 -3.99
C MET A 80 -9.18 -10.81 -4.79
N ALA A 81 -9.91 -11.70 -4.11
CA ALA A 81 -10.83 -12.64 -4.77
C ALA A 81 -11.93 -11.90 -5.58
N ALA A 82 -12.47 -10.79 -5.07
CA ALA A 82 -13.47 -9.99 -5.79
C ALA A 82 -12.87 -9.20 -6.97
N LYS A 83 -11.57 -8.92 -6.97
CA LYS A 83 -10.87 -8.32 -8.12
C LYS A 83 -10.76 -9.31 -9.27
N GLU A 84 -10.43 -10.56 -8.96
CA GLU A 84 -10.36 -11.65 -9.95
C GLU A 84 -11.70 -11.86 -10.65
N SER A 85 -12.82 -11.76 -9.92
CA SER A 85 -14.16 -11.89 -10.51
C SER A 85 -14.71 -10.62 -11.17
N ALA A 86 -13.95 -9.52 -11.19
CA ALA A 86 -14.37 -8.20 -11.68
C ALA A 86 -15.70 -7.64 -11.12
N ASN A 87 -16.27 -8.26 -10.08
CA ASN A 87 -17.61 -7.93 -9.59
C ASN A 87 -17.60 -6.66 -8.73
N HIS A 88 -18.22 -5.58 -9.23
CA HIS A 88 -18.24 -4.29 -8.56
C HIS A 88 -19.06 -4.31 -7.25
N ASP A 89 -20.23 -4.95 -7.27
CA ASP A 89 -21.14 -5.00 -6.12
C ASP A 89 -20.50 -5.75 -4.96
N LYS A 90 -19.80 -6.86 -5.24
CA LYS A 90 -19.03 -7.59 -4.24
C LYS A 90 -17.94 -6.72 -3.62
N LYS A 91 -17.22 -5.94 -4.43
CA LYS A 91 -16.20 -4.99 -3.92
C LYS A 91 -16.83 -3.91 -3.03
N GLN A 92 -18.02 -3.42 -3.37
CA GLN A 92 -18.73 -2.44 -2.55
C GLN A 92 -19.20 -3.04 -1.22
N ALA A 93 -19.81 -4.23 -1.25
CA ALA A 93 -20.23 -4.94 -0.05
C ALA A 93 -19.06 -5.22 0.91
N ILE A 94 -17.91 -5.66 0.37
CA ILE A 94 -16.69 -5.86 1.18
C ILE A 94 -16.24 -4.57 1.85
N LYS A 95 -16.31 -3.42 1.15
CA LYS A 95 -15.94 -2.11 1.73
C LYS A 95 -16.88 -1.73 2.86
N GLN A 96 -18.19 -1.86 2.64
CA GLN A 96 -19.22 -1.53 3.63
C GLN A 96 -19.05 -2.38 4.90
N ARG A 97 -18.99 -3.71 4.74
CA ARG A 97 -18.77 -4.64 5.86
C ARG A 97 -17.48 -4.35 6.62
N LYS A 98 -16.38 -4.06 5.92
CA LYS A 98 -15.12 -3.68 6.56
C LYS A 98 -15.28 -2.37 7.34
N ASP A 99 -15.98 -1.37 6.83
CA ASP A 99 -16.20 -0.10 7.53
C ASP A 99 -17.12 -0.28 8.77
N GLU A 100 -18.13 -1.16 8.71
CA GLU A 100 -18.97 -1.55 9.85
C GLU A 100 -18.15 -2.27 10.93
N ASN A 101 -17.33 -3.26 10.55
CA ASN A 101 -16.47 -3.98 11.48
C ASN A 101 -15.45 -3.05 12.15
N VAL A 102 -14.88 -2.09 11.40
CA VAL A 102 -13.99 -1.08 11.99
C VAL A 102 -14.74 -0.22 13.00
N LYS A 103 -15.97 0.23 12.68
CA LYS A 103 -16.80 1.00 13.61
C LYS A 103 -17.04 0.22 14.90
N GLN A 104 -17.41 -1.05 14.79
CA GLN A 104 -17.66 -1.92 15.93
C GLN A 104 -16.41 -2.11 16.81
N VAL A 105 -15.23 -2.33 16.21
CA VAL A 105 -13.98 -2.52 16.96
C VAL A 105 -13.53 -1.23 17.66
N LEU A 106 -13.71 -0.08 17.02
CA LEU A 106 -13.36 1.20 17.64
C LEU A 106 -14.29 1.54 18.81
N GLY A 107 -15.58 1.18 18.71
CA GLY A 107 -16.58 1.37 19.77
C GLY A 107 -16.86 2.83 20.14
N ASP A 108 -16.20 3.77 19.46
CA ASP A 108 -16.18 5.19 19.73
C ASP A 108 -16.40 5.92 18.40
N ASP A 109 -17.50 6.67 18.33
CA ASP A 109 -17.90 7.40 17.12
C ASP A 109 -16.87 8.46 16.72
N ALA A 110 -16.19 9.12 17.66
CA ALA A 110 -15.16 10.12 17.35
C ALA A 110 -13.93 9.47 16.70
N LYS A 111 -13.46 8.33 17.24
CA LYS A 111 -12.37 7.56 16.61
C LYS A 111 -12.78 7.06 15.22
N TYR A 112 -14.02 6.64 15.05
CA TYR A 112 -14.51 6.21 13.75
C TYR A 112 -14.55 7.37 12.73
N GLN A 113 -14.98 8.57 13.13
CA GLN A 113 -14.92 9.74 12.24
C GLN A 113 -13.48 10.08 11.83
N GLN A 114 -12.53 10.05 12.76
CA GLN A 114 -11.11 10.24 12.44
C GLN A 114 -10.61 9.21 11.41
N TYR A 115 -10.97 7.93 11.58
CA TYR A 115 -10.66 6.89 10.59
C TYR A 115 -11.24 7.20 9.20
N LEU A 116 -12.48 7.72 9.12
CA LEU A 116 -13.09 8.12 7.85
C LEU A 116 -12.36 9.29 7.20
N GLU A 117 -11.96 10.30 7.98
CA GLU A 117 -11.21 11.46 7.50
C GLU A 117 -9.83 11.09 6.96
N LEU A 118 -9.09 10.24 7.67
CA LEU A 118 -7.80 9.71 7.21
C LEU A 118 -7.95 9.05 5.84
N ASN A 119 -8.97 8.20 5.66
CA ASN A 119 -9.25 7.56 4.37
C ASN A 119 -9.65 8.54 3.26
N LYS A 120 -10.37 9.62 3.57
CA LYS A 120 -10.73 10.68 2.59
C LYS A 120 -9.51 11.49 2.17
N ASN A 121 -8.66 11.86 3.12
CA ASN A 121 -7.46 12.66 2.87
C ASN A 121 -6.48 11.95 1.95
N HIS A 122 -6.33 10.63 2.08
CA HIS A 122 -5.54 9.84 1.13
C HIS A 122 -6.10 9.89 -0.30
N LYS A 123 -7.43 9.84 -0.48
CA LYS A 123 -8.03 9.94 -1.82
C LYS A 123 -7.84 11.31 -2.46
N ASN A 124 -7.91 12.38 -1.67
CA ASN A 124 -7.80 13.75 -2.17
C ASN A 124 -6.39 14.13 -2.60
N LYS A 125 -5.35 13.60 -1.96
CA LYS A 125 -3.94 13.83 -2.35
C LYS A 125 -3.66 13.35 -3.78
N HIS A 126 -4.27 12.25 -4.21
CA HIS A 126 -4.10 11.74 -5.57
C HIS A 126 -4.82 12.61 -6.62
N LYS A 127 -6.00 13.14 -6.32
CA LYS A 127 -6.76 13.97 -7.28
C LYS A 127 -6.10 15.31 -7.62
N LYS A 128 -5.35 15.91 -6.67
CA LYS A 128 -4.71 17.21 -6.90
C LYS A 128 -3.47 17.12 -7.80
N GLY A 129 -2.72 16.02 -7.75
CA GLY A 129 -1.50 15.84 -8.56
C GLY A 129 -1.75 15.64 -10.05
N ASP A 130 -2.91 15.13 -10.44
CA ASP A 130 -3.25 14.85 -11.84
C ASP A 130 -3.81 16.09 -12.56
N ALA A 131 -4.44 17.02 -11.84
CA ALA A 131 -5.01 18.23 -12.43
C ALA A 131 -3.93 19.25 -12.88
N GLU A 132 -2.79 19.29 -12.19
CA GLU A 132 -1.73 20.27 -12.45
C GLU A 132 -0.81 19.86 -13.61
N LYS A 133 -0.61 18.55 -13.84
CA LYS A 133 0.25 18.05 -14.93
C LYS A 133 -0.44 17.96 -16.29
N GLY A 134 -1.75 18.15 -16.37
CA GLY A 134 -2.54 18.01 -17.61
C GLY A 134 -2.55 19.25 -18.52
N HIS A 135 -2.14 20.42 -18.04
CA HIS A 135 -2.32 21.69 -18.77
C HIS A 135 -1.08 22.21 -19.50
N GLU A 136 0.11 21.67 -19.26
CA GLU A 136 1.36 22.27 -19.76
C GLU A 136 1.87 21.71 -21.10
N GLN A 137 1.24 20.70 -21.69
CA GLN A 137 1.72 20.06 -22.93
C GLN A 137 1.05 20.52 -24.25
N LYS A 138 0.21 21.56 -24.27
CA LYS A 138 -0.50 22.00 -25.50
C LYS A 138 -0.27 23.43 -25.96
N ARG A 139 0.95 23.98 -25.82
CA ARG A 139 1.34 25.20 -26.54
C ARG A 139 2.74 25.09 -27.11
N LYS A 140 2.91 24.31 -28.18
CA LYS A 140 4.02 24.57 -29.11
C LYS A 140 3.67 25.86 -29.88
N PRO A 141 4.51 26.91 -29.86
CA PRO A 141 4.29 28.08 -30.69
C PRO A 141 4.45 27.67 -32.16
N GLU A 142 3.38 27.82 -32.92
CA GLU A 142 3.35 27.61 -34.35
C GLU A 142 4.14 28.75 -35.00
N ASN A 143 5.35 28.44 -35.46
CA ASN A 143 6.24 29.42 -36.07
C ASN A 143 5.70 29.76 -37.46
N LYS A 144 5.02 30.90 -37.59
CA LYS A 144 4.55 31.43 -38.89
C LYS A 144 5.74 32.01 -39.65
N THR A 145 6.24 31.27 -40.64
CA THR A 145 7.14 31.82 -41.66
C THR A 145 6.32 32.63 -42.65
N LYS A 146 6.73 33.88 -42.88
CA LYS A 146 6.19 34.78 -43.92
C LYS A 146 6.70 34.39 -45.31
#